data_AF-A0A430RYC2-F1
#
_entry.id   AF-A0A430RYC2-F1
#
_cell.length_a   1.000
_cell.length_b   1.000
_cell.length_c   1.000
_cell.angle_alpha   90.00
_cell.angle_beta   90.00
_cell.angle_gamma   90.00
#
_symmetry.space_group_name_H-M   'P 1'
#
loop_
_entity.id
_entity.type
_entity.pdbx_description
1 polymer ?
#
loop_
_entity_poly.entity_id
_entity_poly.type
_entity_poly.pdbx_seq_one_letter_code
_entity_poly.pdbx_strand_id
1 'polypeptide(L)'
;MNLVHVPKPETQKGTPAGLVFHESLHVPWRTLHLQGQVYLEGTARPSDETTKPFQPGEAVRLTLEGPLFQGALQGLLSATEGVAWGLPEWRREVDPQGFQDAKAEEVAGWIKGQVGGKALWGFQTEPKRHYALPRVRAWEGVLMVLKAWGVEAVMHELDGGVLYAGPEGKSPHYGVVHRVGEEVAWVRPLSPGRYGLRMAPLPALRVLHLLRVDHPAYRGALRVEEHRLVLTPKEAYHEVIGREE
;
A
#
# COMPACT_ATOMS: atom_id res chain seq x y z
N MET A 1 -1.71 32.60 -9.05
CA MET A 1 -0.99 31.32 -9.21
C MET A 1 -0.76 30.80 -7.80
N ASN A 2 -1.56 29.85 -7.33
CA ASN A 2 -1.41 29.33 -5.97
C ASN A 2 -0.16 28.46 -5.93
N LEU A 3 0.81 28.85 -5.10
CA LEU A 3 1.98 28.02 -4.79
C LEU A 3 1.45 26.79 -4.04
N VAL A 4 1.23 25.70 -4.77
CA VAL A 4 0.93 24.42 -4.15
C VAL A 4 2.17 24.04 -3.35
N HIS A 5 2.05 23.96 -2.03
CA HIS A 5 3.10 23.43 -1.19
C HIS A 5 3.38 22.01 -1.65
N VAL A 6 4.55 21.77 -2.27
CA VAL A 6 4.97 20.42 -2.63
C VAL A 6 5.48 19.77 -1.36
N PRO A 7 4.80 18.73 -0.84
CA PRO A 7 5.22 18.06 0.37
C PRO A 7 6.65 17.55 0.20
N LYS A 8 7.51 17.73 1.22
CA LYS A 8 8.90 17.30 1.16
C LYS A 8 9.05 15.89 1.71
N PRO A 9 9.34 14.88 0.87
CA PRO A 9 9.59 13.52 1.35
C PRO A 9 10.94 13.40 2.04
N GLU A 10 11.00 12.58 3.08
CA GLU A 10 12.23 12.27 3.78
C GLU A 10 12.37 10.77 3.99
N THR A 11 13.57 10.25 3.75
CA THR A 11 13.97 8.89 4.12
C THR A 11 15.11 8.94 5.13
N GLN A 12 15.45 7.79 5.72
CA GLN A 12 16.61 7.71 6.61
C GLN A 12 17.96 7.97 5.92
N LYS A 13 17.98 8.14 4.59
CA LYS A 13 19.17 8.47 3.79
C LYS A 13 19.07 9.85 3.14
N GLY A 14 18.12 10.68 3.55
CA GLY A 14 17.94 12.05 3.09
C GLY A 14 16.66 12.24 2.27
N THR A 15 16.61 13.31 1.48
CA THR A 15 15.47 13.65 0.62
C THR A 15 15.62 12.96 -0.75
N PRO A 16 14.64 12.16 -1.21
CA PRO A 16 14.68 11.61 -2.55
C PRO A 16 14.45 12.71 -3.60
N ALA A 17 15.05 12.55 -4.78
CA ALA A 17 14.87 13.48 -5.89
C ALA A 17 13.45 13.41 -6.45
N GLY A 18 12.81 12.24 -6.35
CA GLY A 18 11.42 12.02 -6.70
C GLY A 18 10.94 10.67 -6.17
N LEU A 19 9.63 10.51 -6.09
CA LEU A 19 8.99 9.26 -5.74
C LEU A 19 7.63 9.07 -6.41
N VAL A 20 7.27 7.79 -6.51
CA VAL A 20 5.90 7.36 -6.82
C VAL A 20 5.48 6.37 -5.75
N PHE A 21 4.42 6.70 -5.01
CA PHE A 21 3.83 5.84 -3.99
C PHE A 21 2.49 5.31 -4.49
N HIS A 22 2.26 4.01 -4.35
CA HIS A 22 1.10 3.32 -4.89
C HIS A 22 0.49 2.36 -3.89
N GLU A 23 -0.83 2.41 -3.76
CA GLU A 23 -1.64 1.44 -3.04
C GLU A 23 -2.81 1.00 -3.92
N SER A 24 -3.18 -0.28 -3.83
CA SER A 24 -4.31 -0.85 -4.59
C SER A 24 -4.89 -2.04 -3.83
N LEU A 25 -6.21 -2.26 -3.90
CA LEU A 25 -6.84 -3.47 -3.34
C LEU A 25 -6.47 -4.75 -4.11
N HIS A 26 -5.80 -4.63 -5.27
CA HIS A 26 -5.34 -5.76 -6.06
C HIS A 26 -4.07 -6.41 -5.51
N VAL A 27 -3.30 -5.70 -4.69
CA VAL A 27 -2.08 -6.19 -4.05
C VAL A 27 -2.05 -5.79 -2.58
N PRO A 28 -1.63 -6.67 -1.66
CA PRO A 28 -1.83 -6.42 -0.23
C PRO A 28 -0.78 -5.48 0.38
N TRP A 29 0.15 -4.95 -0.40
CA TRP A 29 1.27 -4.13 0.05
C TRP A 29 1.33 -2.81 -0.71
N ARG A 30 1.98 -1.83 -0.09
CA ARG A 30 2.35 -0.56 -0.71
C ARG A 30 3.56 -0.75 -1.62
N THR A 31 3.60 0.01 -2.70
CA THR A 31 4.76 0.07 -3.60
C THR A 31 5.31 1.48 -3.61
N LEU A 32 6.63 1.60 -3.49
CA LEU A 32 7.34 2.87 -3.51
C LEU A 32 8.46 2.81 -4.56
N HIS A 33 8.38 3.68 -5.56
CA HIS A 33 9.46 3.97 -6.47
C HIS A 33 10.26 5.16 -5.93
N LEU A 34 11.58 5.01 -5.82
CA LEU A 34 12.49 6.03 -5.32
C LEU A 34 13.48 6.44 -6.40
N GLN A 35 13.66 7.75 -6.59
CA GLN A 35 14.64 8.32 -7.51
C GLN A 35 15.75 9.06 -6.75
N GLY A 36 17.00 8.87 -7.18
CA GLY A 36 18.18 9.62 -6.68
C GLY A 36 18.76 9.13 -5.34
N GLN A 37 18.18 8.10 -4.73
CA GLN A 37 18.66 7.48 -3.48
C GLN A 37 19.05 6.02 -3.64
N VAL A 38 19.15 5.55 -4.88
CA VAL A 38 19.49 4.18 -5.20
C VAL A 38 20.52 4.23 -6.31
N TYR A 39 21.61 3.48 -6.18
CA TYR A 39 22.71 3.50 -7.14
C TYR A 39 23.21 2.09 -7.41
N LEU A 40 23.41 1.77 -8.69
CA LEU A 40 24.12 0.57 -9.08
C LEU A 40 25.64 0.83 -8.94
N GLU A 41 26.34 -0.06 -8.24
CA GLU A 41 27.79 0.07 -8.01
C GLU A 41 28.54 0.31 -9.33
N GLY A 42 29.31 1.40 -9.40
CA GLY A 42 30.11 1.76 -10.58
C GLY A 42 29.41 2.66 -11.62
N THR A 43 28.15 3.07 -11.42
CA THR A 43 27.41 3.87 -12.44
C THR A 43 27.13 5.33 -12.09
N ALA A 44 27.24 5.74 -10.83
CA ALA A 44 27.09 7.14 -10.44
C ALA A 44 27.85 7.44 -9.15
N ARG A 45 28.63 8.53 -9.16
CA ARG A 45 29.09 9.18 -7.93
C ARG A 45 27.96 10.10 -7.45
N PRO A 46 27.52 10.01 -6.18
CA PRO A 46 26.64 11.02 -5.60
C PRO A 46 27.29 12.40 -5.75
N SER A 47 26.51 13.43 -6.10
CA SER A 47 26.99 14.82 -6.07
C SER A 47 27.26 15.32 -4.65
N ASP A 48 26.66 14.67 -3.66
CA ASP A 48 26.84 14.92 -2.23
C ASP A 48 27.37 13.66 -1.54
N GLU A 49 28.56 13.74 -0.96
CA GLU A 49 29.24 12.65 -0.23
C GLU A 49 28.41 12.09 0.95
N THR A 50 27.35 12.77 1.36
CA THR A 50 26.49 12.40 2.49
C THR A 50 25.37 11.42 2.14
N THR A 51 25.00 11.28 0.86
CA THR A 51 23.84 10.48 0.44
C THR A 51 24.27 9.05 0.11
N LYS A 52 24.15 8.13 1.09
CA LYS A 52 24.40 6.71 0.86
C LYS A 52 23.23 6.09 0.06
N PRO A 53 23.45 5.32 -1.00
CA PRO A 53 22.37 4.61 -1.69
C PRO A 53 21.74 3.54 -0.82
N PHE A 54 20.46 3.27 -1.05
CA PHE A 54 19.83 2.01 -0.64
C PHE A 54 20.37 0.82 -1.43
N GLN A 55 20.56 -0.31 -0.76
CA GLN A 55 20.91 -1.58 -1.39
C GLN A 55 19.70 -2.54 -1.37
N PRO A 56 19.56 -3.46 -2.36
CA PRO A 56 18.50 -4.46 -2.33
C PRO A 56 18.47 -5.24 -1.01
N GLY A 57 17.28 -5.42 -0.45
CA GLY A 57 17.04 -6.01 0.87
C GLY A 57 17.09 -5.00 2.02
N GLU A 58 17.60 -3.79 1.82
CA GLU A 58 17.68 -2.79 2.87
C GLU A 58 16.30 -2.21 3.22
N ALA A 59 16.05 -1.99 4.50
CA ALA A 59 14.83 -1.36 4.97
C ALA A 59 14.71 0.08 4.43
N VAL A 60 13.51 0.48 4.04
CA VAL A 60 13.18 1.83 3.56
C VAL A 60 12.05 2.38 4.43
N ARG A 61 12.24 3.60 4.95
CA ARG A 61 11.20 4.37 5.64
C ARG A 61 11.03 5.70 4.93
N LEU A 62 9.79 6.06 4.66
CA LEU A 62 9.44 7.33 4.04
C LEU A 62 8.47 8.08 4.94
N THR A 63 8.81 9.32 5.25
CA THR A 63 7.93 10.27 5.92
C THR A 63 7.52 11.38 4.97
N LEU A 64 6.23 11.72 5.01
CA LEU A 64 5.61 12.82 4.28
C LEU A 64 4.42 13.30 5.09
N GLU A 65 4.60 14.38 5.86
CA GLU A 65 3.58 14.87 6.83
C GLU A 65 3.15 13.78 7.84
N GLY A 66 4.02 12.80 8.08
CA GLY A 66 3.76 11.59 8.87
C GLY A 66 4.37 10.35 8.22
N PRO A 67 4.29 9.16 8.85
CA PRO A 67 4.75 7.91 8.25
C PRO A 67 3.91 7.56 7.02
N LEU A 68 4.55 7.46 5.84
CA LEU A 68 3.88 7.11 4.60
C LEU A 68 4.16 5.65 4.19
N PHE A 69 5.43 5.23 4.28
CA PHE A 69 5.85 3.91 3.84
C PHE A 69 6.91 3.31 4.77
N GLN A 70 6.79 2.00 5.00
CA GLN A 70 7.79 1.18 5.65
C GLN A 70 7.90 -0.16 4.92
N GLY A 71 9.08 -0.46 4.39
CA GLY A 71 9.29 -1.68 3.61
C GLY A 71 10.76 -2.00 3.43
N ALA A 72 11.06 -2.73 2.35
CA ALA A 72 12.43 -3.01 1.94
C ALA A 72 12.61 -2.74 0.45
N LEU A 73 13.79 -2.26 0.06
CA LEU A 73 14.18 -2.14 -1.33
C LEU A 73 14.26 -3.55 -1.93
N GLN A 74 13.64 -3.75 -3.09
CA GLN A 74 13.54 -5.06 -3.72
C GLN A 74 14.51 -5.19 -4.90
N GLY A 75 14.62 -4.11 -5.68
CA GLY A 75 15.49 -4.10 -6.83
C GLY A 75 15.64 -2.72 -7.42
N LEU A 76 16.51 -2.65 -8.41
CA LEU A 76 16.78 -1.46 -9.21
C LEU A 76 15.98 -1.54 -10.51
N LEU A 77 15.29 -0.46 -10.84
CA LEU A 77 14.64 -0.30 -12.15
C LEU A 77 15.59 0.37 -13.15
N SER A 78 16.49 1.22 -12.66
CA SER A 78 17.55 1.84 -13.44
C SER A 78 18.75 2.18 -12.54
N ALA A 79 19.76 2.85 -13.10
CA ALA A 79 20.95 3.26 -12.34
C ALA A 79 20.65 4.21 -11.17
N THR A 80 19.51 4.93 -11.21
CA THR A 80 19.12 5.93 -10.20
C THR A 80 17.72 5.73 -9.64
N GLU A 81 17.05 4.64 -10.02
CA GLU A 81 15.68 4.33 -9.63
C GLU A 81 15.59 2.93 -9.03
N GLY A 82 14.94 2.83 -7.88
CA GLY A 82 14.66 1.56 -7.23
C GLY A 82 13.19 1.41 -6.85
N VAL A 83 12.79 0.17 -6.64
CA VAL A 83 11.45 -0.19 -6.17
C VAL A 83 11.56 -0.83 -4.79
N ALA A 84 10.79 -0.30 -3.85
CA ALA A 84 10.61 -0.85 -2.51
C ALA A 84 9.18 -1.33 -2.34
N TRP A 85 9.04 -2.41 -1.58
CA TRP A 85 7.73 -2.96 -1.24
C TRP A 85 7.53 -2.98 0.27
N GLY A 86 6.32 -2.62 0.69
CA GLY A 86 5.86 -2.83 2.05
C GLY A 86 5.63 -4.32 2.32
N LEU A 87 5.51 -4.68 3.60
CA LEU A 87 5.25 -6.05 4.04
C LEU A 87 6.20 -7.11 3.41
N PRO A 88 7.53 -6.90 3.38
CA PRO A 88 8.45 -7.83 2.72
C PRO A 88 8.39 -9.25 3.30
N GLU A 89 8.12 -9.41 4.59
CA GLU A 89 8.04 -10.70 5.28
C GLU A 89 6.90 -11.58 4.77
N TRP A 90 5.80 -10.98 4.31
CA TRP A 90 4.61 -11.71 3.84
C TRP A 90 4.83 -12.41 2.49
N ARG A 91 5.97 -12.15 1.82
CA ARG A 91 6.39 -12.83 0.59
C ARG A 91 7.18 -14.11 0.84
N ARG A 92 7.60 -14.35 2.08
CA ARG A 92 8.30 -15.58 2.45
C ARG A 92 7.35 -16.76 2.31
N GLU A 93 7.91 -17.91 1.94
CA GLU A 93 7.17 -19.15 1.94
C GLU A 93 6.91 -19.63 3.37
N VAL A 94 5.77 -20.26 3.57
CA VAL A 94 5.47 -21.05 4.77
C VAL A 94 5.44 -22.53 4.40
N ASP A 95 5.87 -23.38 5.32
CA ASP A 95 5.85 -24.82 5.10
C ASP A 95 4.43 -25.41 5.14
N PRO A 96 4.22 -26.59 4.54
CA PRO A 96 2.93 -27.27 4.61
C PRO A 96 2.53 -27.60 6.06
N GLN A 97 1.27 -27.41 6.40
CA GLN A 97 0.76 -27.68 7.76
C GLN A 97 -0.70 -28.18 7.71
N GLY A 98 -0.97 -29.23 8.49
CA GLY A 98 -2.33 -29.71 8.75
C GLY A 98 -2.91 -29.12 10.04
N PHE A 99 -4.19 -28.77 10.03
CA PHE A 99 -4.92 -28.21 11.15
C PHE A 99 -6.16 -29.05 11.42
N GLN A 100 -6.42 -29.36 12.69
CA GLN A 100 -7.61 -30.08 13.11
C GLN A 100 -8.55 -29.14 13.86
N ASP A 101 -9.84 -29.11 13.47
CA ASP A 101 -10.88 -28.26 14.07
C ASP A 101 -10.43 -26.81 14.34
N ALA A 102 -9.71 -26.24 13.38
CA ALA A 102 -9.19 -24.89 13.48
C ALA A 102 -10.21 -23.86 13.00
N LYS A 103 -10.09 -22.64 13.49
CA LYS A 103 -10.70 -21.42 12.93
C LYS A 103 -9.77 -20.80 11.89
N ALA A 104 -10.33 -19.98 10.99
CA ALA A 104 -9.56 -19.21 10.03
C ALA A 104 -8.47 -18.36 10.72
N GLU A 105 -8.81 -17.69 11.82
CA GLU A 105 -7.89 -16.84 12.58
C GLU A 105 -6.70 -17.62 13.16
N GLU A 106 -6.91 -18.88 13.56
CA GLU A 106 -5.84 -19.74 14.10
C GLU A 106 -4.85 -20.13 13.00
N VAL A 107 -5.34 -20.48 11.80
CA VAL A 107 -4.47 -20.78 10.65
C VAL A 107 -3.73 -19.52 10.20
N ALA A 108 -4.41 -18.38 10.06
CA ALA A 108 -3.79 -17.11 9.70
C ALA A 108 -2.78 -16.64 10.76
N GLY A 109 -3.08 -16.86 12.05
CA GLY A 109 -2.19 -16.60 13.17
C GLY A 109 -0.92 -17.46 13.13
N TRP A 110 -1.04 -18.74 12.74
CA TRP A 110 0.11 -19.61 12.52
C TRP A 110 0.99 -19.09 11.36
N ILE A 111 0.39 -18.73 10.21
CA ILE A 111 1.11 -18.16 9.06
C ILE A 111 1.88 -16.90 9.47
N LYS A 112 1.22 -15.98 10.18
CA LYS A 112 1.83 -14.78 10.75
C LYS A 112 3.06 -15.10 11.61
N GLY A 113 2.93 -16.12 12.46
CA GLY A 113 4.01 -16.60 13.33
C GLY A 113 5.23 -17.11 12.55
N GLN A 114 5.02 -17.85 11.45
CA GLN A 114 6.09 -18.37 10.61
C GLN A 114 6.93 -17.27 9.96
N VAL A 115 6.30 -16.16 9.53
CA VAL A 115 7.02 -15.07 8.86
C VAL A 115 7.47 -13.94 9.79
N GLY A 116 7.03 -13.95 11.05
CA GLY A 116 7.31 -12.89 12.02
C GLY A 116 6.60 -11.57 11.69
N GLY A 117 5.50 -11.63 10.94
CA GLY A 117 4.78 -10.45 10.44
C GLY A 117 3.81 -9.84 11.46
N LYS A 118 3.38 -8.62 11.18
CA LYS A 118 2.28 -7.97 11.91
C LYS A 118 1.00 -8.07 11.09
N ALA A 119 -0.10 -8.40 11.74
CA ALA A 119 -1.41 -8.44 11.10
C ALA A 119 -2.55 -8.09 12.05
N LEU A 120 -3.62 -7.59 11.46
CA LEU A 120 -4.94 -7.36 12.05
C LEU A 120 -5.98 -8.18 11.27
N TRP A 121 -6.65 -9.09 11.96
CA TRP A 121 -7.68 -9.96 11.39
C TRP A 121 -9.07 -9.39 11.65
N GLY A 122 -9.85 -9.15 10.60
CA GLY A 122 -11.25 -8.69 10.69
C GLY A 122 -12.28 -9.82 10.85
N PHE A 123 -11.83 -11.06 10.93
CA PHE A 123 -12.61 -12.29 10.92
C PHE A 123 -12.30 -13.11 12.18
N GLN A 124 -13.34 -13.61 12.88
CA GLN A 124 -13.23 -14.30 14.19
C GLN A 124 -14.37 -15.29 14.48
N THR A 125 -15.50 -15.17 13.78
CA THR A 125 -16.75 -15.90 14.08
C THR A 125 -16.96 -17.10 13.17
N GLU A 126 -15.89 -17.60 12.55
CA GLU A 126 -16.00 -18.61 11.51
C GLU A 126 -16.10 -20.04 12.10
N PRO A 127 -16.85 -20.95 11.45
CA PRO A 127 -16.99 -22.32 11.91
C PRO A 127 -15.64 -23.05 11.89
N LYS A 128 -15.40 -23.92 12.87
CA LYS A 128 -14.20 -24.77 12.92
C LYS A 128 -14.21 -25.80 11.79
N ARG A 129 -13.02 -26.17 11.28
CA ARG A 129 -12.84 -27.28 10.33
C ARG A 129 -11.42 -27.82 10.29
N HIS A 130 -11.28 -29.03 9.78
CA HIS A 130 -9.99 -29.54 9.33
C HIS A 130 -9.53 -28.78 8.09
N TYR A 131 -8.24 -28.45 8.02
CA TYR A 131 -7.65 -27.72 6.91
C TYR A 131 -6.21 -28.15 6.67
N ALA A 132 -5.78 -28.15 5.42
CA ALA A 132 -4.40 -28.42 5.05
C ALA A 132 -3.89 -27.25 4.21
N LEU A 133 -2.87 -26.57 4.71
CA LEU A 133 -2.17 -25.51 4.01
C LEU A 133 -1.00 -26.12 3.23
N PRO A 134 -0.89 -25.94 1.91
CA PRO A 134 0.29 -26.33 1.15
C PRO A 134 1.44 -25.34 1.34
N ARG A 135 2.63 -25.65 0.81
CA ARG A 135 3.71 -24.66 0.73
C ARG A 135 3.31 -23.55 -0.23
N VAL A 136 3.22 -22.33 0.28
CA VAL A 136 2.85 -21.12 -0.48
C VAL A 136 3.49 -19.88 0.15
N ARG A 137 3.44 -18.74 -0.54
CA ARG A 137 3.80 -17.47 0.10
C ARG A 137 2.80 -17.13 1.19
N ALA A 138 3.26 -16.54 2.29
CA ALA A 138 2.40 -16.27 3.44
C ALA A 138 1.14 -15.47 3.10
N TRP A 139 1.25 -14.42 2.27
CA TRP A 139 0.07 -13.66 1.82
C TRP A 139 -0.93 -14.50 1.02
N GLU A 140 -0.44 -15.41 0.16
CA GLU A 140 -1.28 -16.33 -0.61
C GLU A 140 -1.97 -17.33 0.33
N GLY A 141 -1.25 -17.82 1.33
CA GLY A 141 -1.79 -18.68 2.37
C GLY A 141 -2.95 -18.01 3.12
N VAL A 142 -2.82 -16.73 3.48
CA VAL A 142 -3.92 -15.97 4.11
C VAL A 142 -5.12 -15.87 3.16
N LEU A 143 -4.92 -15.59 1.86
CA LEU A 143 -6.02 -15.58 0.89
C LEU A 143 -6.69 -16.95 0.74
N MET A 144 -5.92 -18.04 0.77
CA MET A 144 -6.45 -19.39 0.73
C MET A 144 -7.30 -19.69 1.95
N VAL A 145 -6.88 -19.25 3.14
CA VAL A 145 -7.67 -19.37 4.38
C VAL A 145 -8.98 -18.60 4.27
N LEU A 146 -8.95 -17.33 3.84
CA LEU A 146 -10.17 -16.52 3.67
C LEU A 146 -11.16 -17.19 2.71
N LYS A 147 -10.67 -17.66 1.56
CA LYS A 147 -11.48 -18.39 0.58
C LYS A 147 -12.04 -19.69 1.15
N ALA A 148 -11.22 -20.46 1.87
CA ALA A 148 -11.63 -21.74 2.44
C ALA A 148 -12.73 -21.58 3.51
N TRP A 149 -12.81 -20.42 4.18
CA TRP A 149 -13.88 -20.11 5.14
C TRP A 149 -15.01 -19.25 4.56
N GLY A 150 -14.98 -18.93 3.25
CA GLY A 150 -16.01 -18.13 2.61
C GLY A 150 -16.07 -16.69 3.12
N VAL A 151 -14.95 -16.16 3.62
CA VAL A 151 -14.88 -14.77 4.09
C VAL A 151 -14.67 -13.86 2.88
N GLU A 152 -15.69 -13.08 2.54
CA GLU A 152 -15.53 -11.97 1.60
C GLU A 152 -14.66 -10.90 2.28
N ALA A 153 -13.45 -10.74 1.77
CA ALA A 153 -12.42 -9.97 2.44
C ALA A 153 -11.57 -9.17 1.46
N VAL A 154 -11.11 -8.04 1.96
CA VAL A 154 -10.01 -7.27 1.38
C VAL A 154 -8.74 -7.59 2.14
N MET A 155 -7.60 -7.41 1.48
CA MET A 155 -6.29 -7.60 2.09
C MET A 155 -5.38 -6.46 1.65
N HIS A 156 -4.90 -5.65 2.59
CA HIS A 156 -4.10 -4.46 2.30
C HIS A 156 -3.22 -4.08 3.48
N GLU A 157 -2.23 -3.24 3.22
CA GLU A 157 -1.31 -2.72 4.23
C GLU A 157 -1.93 -1.54 4.97
N LEU A 158 -1.88 -1.61 6.30
CA LEU A 158 -2.16 -0.51 7.21
C LEU A 158 -0.87 0.23 7.56
N ASP A 159 -1.04 1.44 8.08
CA ASP A 159 0.08 2.21 8.60
C ASP A 159 0.88 1.43 9.67
N GLY A 160 2.20 1.60 9.65
CA GLY A 160 3.12 0.88 10.54
C GLY A 160 3.52 -0.53 10.08
N GLY A 161 3.22 -0.89 8.82
CA GLY A 161 3.61 -2.17 8.24
C GLY A 161 2.83 -3.33 8.84
N VAL A 162 1.50 -3.19 8.90
CA VAL A 162 0.59 -4.22 9.41
C VAL A 162 -0.29 -4.71 8.27
N LEU A 163 -0.36 -6.02 8.05
CA LEU A 163 -1.29 -6.60 7.09
C LEU A 163 -2.71 -6.62 7.68
N TYR A 164 -3.65 -5.94 7.04
CA TYR A 164 -5.07 -6.16 7.30
C TYR A 164 -5.60 -7.26 6.40
N ALA A 165 -6.41 -8.16 6.96
CA ALA A 165 -7.24 -9.06 6.17
C ALA A 165 -8.61 -9.26 6.84
N GLY A 166 -9.69 -9.06 6.09
CA GLY A 166 -11.06 -9.23 6.59
C GLY A 166 -12.10 -8.42 5.81
N PRO A 167 -13.35 -8.38 6.30
CA PRO A 167 -14.43 -7.63 5.67
C PRO A 167 -14.11 -6.15 5.57
N GLU A 168 -14.35 -5.54 4.41
CA GLU A 168 -13.97 -4.16 4.12
C GLU A 168 -14.42 -3.16 5.21
N GLY A 169 -15.69 -3.26 5.64
CA GLY A 169 -16.27 -2.39 6.67
C GLY A 169 -15.64 -2.48 8.06
N LYS A 170 -14.77 -3.47 8.30
CA LYS A 170 -14.02 -3.62 9.55
C LYS A 170 -12.57 -3.13 9.44
N SER A 171 -12.13 -2.69 8.25
CA SER A 171 -10.79 -2.12 8.10
C SER A 171 -10.71 -0.79 8.84
N PRO A 172 -9.61 -0.51 9.56
CA PRO A 172 -9.38 0.81 10.17
C PRO A 172 -9.44 1.97 9.18
N HIS A 173 -9.13 1.73 7.89
CA HIS A 173 -9.20 2.74 6.84
C HIS A 173 -10.65 3.06 6.42
N TYR A 174 -11.61 2.16 6.66
CA TYR A 174 -12.98 2.29 6.15
C TYR A 174 -13.74 3.49 6.77
N GLY A 175 -13.45 3.88 8.00
CA GLY A 175 -14.13 5.00 8.65
C GLY A 175 -13.65 6.40 8.22
N VAL A 176 -12.56 6.48 7.45
CA VAL A 176 -11.87 7.75 7.19
C VAL A 176 -12.45 8.47 5.98
N VAL A 177 -12.77 9.75 6.15
CA VAL A 177 -13.38 10.59 5.10
C VAL A 177 -12.50 11.79 4.77
N HIS A 178 -12.28 12.02 3.48
CA HIS A 178 -11.61 13.18 2.92
C HIS A 178 -12.61 13.98 2.08
N ARG A 179 -12.54 15.31 2.11
CA ARG A 179 -13.35 16.18 1.25
C ARG A 179 -12.43 16.83 0.24
N VAL A 180 -12.79 16.76 -1.04
CA VAL A 180 -11.99 17.31 -2.15
C VAL A 180 -12.91 18.03 -3.12
N GLY A 181 -12.47 19.17 -3.63
CA GLY A 181 -13.24 19.96 -4.59
C GLY A 181 -12.32 20.74 -5.53
N GLU A 182 -11.94 21.95 -5.12
CA GLU A 182 -11.03 22.81 -5.90
C GLU A 182 -9.68 22.16 -6.19
N GLU A 183 -9.27 21.19 -5.37
CA GLU A 183 -8.02 20.44 -5.55
C GLU A 183 -8.09 19.39 -6.66
N VAL A 184 -9.28 19.08 -7.19
CA VAL A 184 -9.50 18.07 -8.23
C VAL A 184 -9.35 18.69 -9.61
N ALA A 185 -8.30 18.29 -10.34
CA ALA A 185 -7.99 18.79 -11.66
C ALA A 185 -8.87 18.17 -12.76
N TRP A 186 -9.20 16.89 -12.64
CA TRP A 186 -10.14 16.22 -13.53
C TRP A 186 -10.81 15.01 -12.87
N VAL A 187 -11.98 14.66 -13.38
CA VAL A 187 -12.73 13.43 -13.07
C VAL A 187 -13.15 12.76 -14.37
N ARG A 188 -12.99 11.44 -14.45
CA ARG A 188 -13.36 10.65 -15.64
C ARG A 188 -14.07 9.35 -15.22
N PRO A 189 -15.24 9.02 -15.81
CA PRO A 189 -15.84 7.71 -15.63
C PRO A 189 -14.98 6.62 -16.28
N LEU A 190 -14.76 5.51 -15.57
CA LEU A 190 -14.00 4.35 -16.05
C LEU A 190 -14.93 3.20 -16.43
N SER A 191 -15.95 2.96 -15.60
CA SER A 191 -17.03 2.00 -15.80
C SER A 191 -18.25 2.44 -14.98
N PRO A 192 -19.44 1.83 -15.13
CA PRO A 192 -20.57 2.13 -14.24
C PRO A 192 -20.15 2.05 -12.76
N GLY A 193 -20.40 3.12 -12.01
CA GLY A 193 -20.04 3.23 -10.59
C GLY A 193 -18.54 3.31 -10.28
N ARG A 194 -17.65 3.53 -11.25
CA ARG A 194 -16.21 3.71 -11.01
C ARG A 194 -15.63 4.92 -11.73
N TYR A 195 -14.82 5.69 -11.01
CA TYR A 195 -14.28 6.95 -11.47
C TYR A 195 -12.77 7.05 -11.23
N GLY A 196 -12.08 7.65 -12.20
CA GLY A 196 -10.70 8.11 -12.08
C GLY A 196 -10.66 9.60 -11.77
N LEU A 197 -9.73 10.02 -10.93
CA LEU A 197 -9.52 11.41 -10.54
C LEU A 197 -8.03 11.73 -10.55
N ARG A 198 -7.68 12.97 -10.90
CA ARG A 198 -6.37 13.55 -10.57
C ARG A 198 -6.60 14.80 -9.74
N MET A 199 -5.88 14.90 -8.64
CA MET A 199 -6.01 15.98 -7.67
C MET A 199 -4.63 16.41 -7.13
N ALA A 200 -4.62 17.47 -6.33
CA ALA A 200 -3.43 17.86 -5.57
C ALA A 200 -2.96 16.72 -4.64
N PRO A 201 -1.66 16.66 -4.29
CA PRO A 201 -1.14 15.68 -3.35
C PRO A 201 -1.95 15.61 -2.05
N LEU A 202 -2.28 14.38 -1.63
CA LEU A 202 -2.94 14.09 -0.36
C LEU A 202 -2.22 12.92 0.32
N PRO A 203 -1.12 13.18 1.07
CA PRO A 203 -0.29 12.14 1.68
C PRO A 203 -1.03 11.21 2.65
N ALA A 204 -2.11 11.67 3.26
CA ALA A 204 -2.93 10.91 4.19
C ALA A 204 -3.94 9.97 3.50
N LEU A 205 -4.06 9.98 2.17
CA LEU A 205 -4.97 9.08 1.46
C LEU A 205 -4.48 7.63 1.53
N ARG A 206 -5.41 6.69 1.75
CA ARG A 206 -5.18 5.25 1.73
C ARG A 206 -6.30 4.58 0.94
N VAL A 207 -6.07 3.34 0.51
CA VAL A 207 -7.17 2.47 0.06
C VAL A 207 -8.26 2.36 1.14
N LEU A 208 -9.51 2.22 0.70
CA LEU A 208 -10.73 2.20 1.51
C LEU A 208 -11.09 3.50 2.20
N HIS A 209 -10.31 4.58 2.10
CA HIS A 209 -10.81 5.89 2.51
C HIS A 209 -12.00 6.31 1.64
N LEU A 210 -12.90 7.13 2.20
CA LEU A 210 -13.99 7.74 1.46
C LEU A 210 -13.61 9.14 0.99
N LEU A 211 -13.63 9.39 -0.31
CA LEU A 211 -13.47 10.71 -0.91
C LEU A 211 -14.84 11.30 -1.21
N ARG A 212 -15.21 12.37 -0.53
CA ARG A 212 -16.37 13.20 -0.89
C ARG A 212 -15.91 14.25 -1.88
N VAL A 213 -16.34 14.07 -3.13
CA VAL A 213 -15.92 14.87 -4.27
C VAL A 213 -16.98 15.92 -4.58
N ASP A 214 -16.58 17.18 -4.66
CA ASP A 214 -17.38 18.29 -5.18
C ASP A 214 -16.70 18.88 -6.41
N HIS A 215 -16.96 18.28 -7.58
CA HIS A 215 -16.41 18.72 -8.85
C HIS A 215 -17.53 18.86 -9.90
N PRO A 216 -17.47 19.82 -10.84
CA PRO A 216 -18.53 20.00 -11.84
C PRO A 216 -18.87 18.75 -12.67
N ALA A 217 -17.88 17.88 -12.90
CA ALA A 217 -18.08 16.61 -13.63
C ALA A 217 -18.58 15.44 -12.76
N TYR A 218 -18.49 15.54 -11.43
CA TYR A 218 -18.96 14.51 -10.50
C TYR A 218 -19.11 15.08 -9.08
N ARG A 219 -20.28 14.86 -8.48
CA ARG A 219 -20.55 15.19 -7.08
C ARG A 219 -21.07 13.95 -6.37
N GLY A 220 -20.32 13.46 -5.39
CA GLY A 220 -20.66 12.21 -4.72
C GLY A 220 -19.55 11.68 -3.83
N ALA A 221 -19.69 10.43 -3.40
CA ALA A 221 -18.75 9.76 -2.53
C ALA A 221 -18.09 8.59 -3.27
N LEU A 222 -16.76 8.54 -3.22
CA LEU A 222 -15.97 7.49 -3.85
C LEU A 222 -15.14 6.77 -2.78
N ARG A 223 -15.35 5.47 -2.65
CA ARG A 223 -14.49 4.59 -1.88
C ARG A 223 -13.22 4.30 -2.69
N VAL A 224 -12.05 4.64 -2.14
CA VAL A 224 -10.77 4.45 -2.83
C VAL A 224 -10.45 2.97 -2.98
N GLU A 225 -10.23 2.52 -4.21
CA GLU A 225 -9.77 1.17 -4.52
C GLU A 225 -8.29 1.14 -4.88
N GLU A 226 -7.80 2.21 -5.50
CA GLU A 226 -6.40 2.38 -5.88
C GLU A 226 -6.04 3.86 -5.91
N HIS A 227 -4.80 4.19 -5.55
CA HIS A 227 -4.29 5.53 -5.71
C HIS A 227 -2.77 5.57 -5.88
N ARG A 228 -2.31 6.61 -6.56
CA ARG A 228 -0.90 6.84 -6.87
C ARG A 228 -0.53 8.29 -6.56
N LEU A 229 0.33 8.48 -5.58
CA LEU A 229 0.94 9.77 -5.26
C LEU A 229 2.24 9.91 -6.04
N VAL A 230 2.33 10.94 -6.88
CA VAL A 230 3.52 11.25 -7.67
C VAL A 230 4.10 12.56 -7.15
N LEU A 231 5.36 12.52 -6.73
CA LEU A 231 6.13 13.70 -6.31
C LEU A 231 7.48 13.67 -7.01
N THR A 232 7.62 14.47 -8.06
CA THR A 232 8.85 14.60 -8.84
C THR A 232 9.22 16.08 -8.97
N PRO A 233 10.43 16.43 -9.44
CA PRO A 233 10.79 17.82 -9.67
C PRO A 233 9.91 18.53 -10.71
N LYS A 234 9.19 17.77 -11.56
CA LYS A 234 8.36 18.30 -12.65
C LYS A 234 6.89 18.38 -12.30
N GLU A 235 6.41 17.49 -11.44
CA GLU A 235 4.98 17.36 -11.15
C GLU A 235 4.73 16.77 -9.77
N ALA A 236 3.64 17.24 -9.15
CA ALA A 236 3.14 16.78 -7.87
C ALA A 236 1.62 16.61 -7.96
N TYR A 237 1.12 15.38 -7.83
CA TYR A 237 -0.32 15.09 -7.92
C TYR A 237 -0.66 13.73 -7.29
N HIS A 238 -1.95 13.53 -7.04
CA HIS A 238 -2.53 12.25 -6.66
C HIS A 238 -3.47 11.79 -7.76
N GLU A 239 -3.28 10.57 -8.26
CA GLU A 239 -4.27 9.86 -9.08
C GLU A 239 -5.03 8.87 -8.22
N VAL A 240 -6.35 8.78 -8.43
CA VAL A 240 -7.23 7.91 -7.64
C VAL A 240 -8.17 7.18 -8.57
N ILE A 241 -8.41 5.89 -8.28
CA ILE A 241 -9.51 5.10 -8.79
C ILE A 241 -10.40 4.76 -7.60
N GLY A 242 -11.67 5.15 -7.68
CA GLY A 242 -12.65 4.89 -6.65
C GLY A 242 -13.95 4.34 -7.20
N ARG A 243 -14.65 3.55 -6.38
CA ARG A 243 -16.02 3.09 -6.64
C ARG A 243 -17.01 3.99 -5.92
N GLU A 244 -18.15 4.23 -6.54
CA GLU A 244 -19.26 4.97 -5.97
C GLU A 244 -19.86 4.23 -4.76
N GLU A 245 -20.25 4.99 -3.73
CA GLU A 245 -20.88 4.51 -2.49
C GLU A 245 -22.32 5.02 -2.35
#